data_AF-A0A662HFG9-F1
#
_entry.id   AF-A0A662HFG9-F1
#
_cell.length_a   1.000
_cell.length_b   1.000
_cell.length_c   1.000
_cell.angle_alpha   90.00
_cell.angle_beta   90.00
_cell.angle_gamma   90.00
#
_symmetry.space_group_name_H-M   'P 1'
#
loop_
_entity.id
_entity.type
_entity.pdbx_description
1 polymer ?
#
loop_
_entity_poly.entity_id
_entity_poly.type
_entity_poly.pdbx_seq_one_letter_code
_entity_poly.pdbx_strand_id
1 'polypeptide(L)' 'MEWGKLVGRHVRIYLCNGAFLTGKIIEAKGQLLLVDSPGGVLKRFLVPKQSVAMMEILPEVRR' A
#
# COMPACT_ATOMS: atom_id res chain seq x y z
N MET A 1 -1.39 -14.05 5.28
CA MET A 1 -2.12 -12.81 4.91
C MET A 1 -2.61 -12.96 3.48
N GLU A 2 -3.92 -12.80 3.24
CA GLU A 2 -4.48 -12.87 1.89
C GLU A 2 -4.50 -11.48 1.25
N TRP A 3 -3.46 -11.18 0.46
CA TRP A 3 -3.25 -9.85 -0.14
C TRP A 3 -4.41 -9.35 -1.00
N GLY A 4 -5.16 -10.26 -1.65
CA GLY A 4 -6.31 -9.90 -2.48
C GLY A 4 -7.43 -9.20 -1.69
N LYS A 5 -7.60 -9.52 -0.39
CA LYS A 5 -8.61 -8.89 0.48
C LYS A 5 -8.29 -7.44 0.84
N LEU A 6 -7.07 -6.98 0.54
CA LEU A 6 -6.61 -5.64 0.86
C LEU A 6 -6.81 -4.65 -0.29
N VAL A 7 -7.15 -5.13 -1.49
CA VAL A 7 -7.47 -4.28 -2.64
C VAL A 7 -8.66 -3.39 -2.27
N GLY A 8 -8.55 -2.09 -2.55
CA GLY A 8 -9.52 -1.07 -2.18
C GLY A 8 -9.30 -0.44 -0.81
N ARG A 9 -8.45 -1.01 0.05
CA ARG A 9 -8.17 -0.44 1.38
C ARG A 9 -7.15 0.70 1.29
N HIS A 10 -7.36 1.75 2.09
CA HIS A 10 -6.31 2.71 2.39
C HIS A 10 -5.36 2.10 3.41
N VAL A 11 -4.06 2.22 3.15
CA VAL A 11 -3.02 1.60 3.96
C VAL A 11 -1.88 2.56 4.19
N ARG A 12 -1.17 2.33 5.29
CA ARG A 12 0.20 2.78 5.49
C ARG A 12 1.10 1.54 5.45
N ILE A 13 2.07 1.55 4.55
CA ILE A 13 3.04 0.48 4.35
C ILE A 13 4.39 0.96 4.86
N TYR A 14 4.94 0.24 5.82
CA TYR A 14 6.30 0.44 6.33
C TYR A 14 7.24 -0.52 5.62
N LEU A 15 8.28 0.01 5.01
CA LEU A 15 9.28 -0.75 4.26
C LEU A 15 10.44 -1.15 5.15
N CYS A 16 11.14 -2.23 4.79
CA CYS A 16 12.30 -2.73 5.55
C CYS A 16 13.46 -1.72 5.65
N ASN A 17 13.51 -0.72 4.77
CA ASN A 17 14.52 0.35 4.81
C ASN A 17 14.12 1.53 5.72
N GLY A 18 13.04 1.42 6.49
CA GLY A 18 12.55 2.47 7.39
C GLY A 18 11.68 3.54 6.71
N ALA A 19 11.57 3.54 5.39
CA ALA A 19 10.63 4.43 4.69
C ALA A 19 9.18 3.96 4.85
N PHE A 20 8.22 4.86 4.66
CA PHE A 20 6.81 4.48 4.61
C PHE A 20 6.09 5.11 3.40
N LEU A 21 5.05 4.44 2.95
CA LEU A 21 4.15 4.88 1.88
C LEU A 21 2.72 4.85 2.42
N THR A 22 1.96 5.92 2.19
CA THR A 22 0.51 5.92 2.44
C THR A 22 -0.23 5.98 1.11
N GLY A 23 -1.26 5.17 0.94
CA GLY A 23 -2.05 5.14 -0.27
C GLY A 23 -3.13 4.07 -0.29
N LYS A 24 -3.84 3.95 -1.39
CA LYS A 24 -4.86 2.92 -1.62
C LYS A 24 -4.28 1.77 -2.43
N ILE A 25 -4.44 0.53 -1.96
CA ILE A 25 -4.06 -0.64 -2.76
C ILE A 25 -5.07 -0.79 -3.89
N ILE A 26 -4.61 -0.69 -5.14
CA ILE A 26 -5.47 -0.83 -6.32
C ILE A 26 -5.29 -2.17 -7.03
N GLU A 27 -4.16 -2.84 -6.84
CA GLU A 27 -3.93 -4.20 -7.33
C GLU A 27 -3.00 -4.98 -6.39
N ALA A 28 -3.20 -6.29 -6.26
CA ALA A 28 -2.33 -7.18 -5.52
C ALA A 28 -2.12 -8.49 -6.30
N LYS A 29 -1.05 -8.57 -7.10
CA LYS A 29 -0.79 -9.70 -8.01
C LYS A 29 0.61 -10.25 -7.82
N GLY A 30 0.74 -11.58 -7.73
CA GLY A 30 2.03 -12.24 -7.55
C GLY A 30 2.77 -11.70 -6.32
N GLN A 31 4.01 -11.22 -6.51
CA GLN A 31 4.85 -10.64 -5.45
C GLN A 31 4.78 -9.12 -5.36
N LEU A 32 3.85 -8.48 -6.07
CA LEU A 32 3.75 -7.02 -6.14
C LEU A 32 2.40 -6.50 -5.61
N LEU A 33 2.43 -5.30 -5.06
CA LEU A 33 1.28 -4.46 -4.76
C LEU A 33 1.37 -3.21 -5.62
N LEU A 34 0.25 -2.78 -6.19
CA LEU A 34 0.13 -1.47 -6.83
C LEU A 34 -0.62 -0.55 -5.88
N VAL A 35 0.01 0.55 -5.49
CA VAL A 35 -0.49 1.48 -4.48
C VAL A 35 -0.62 2.87 -5.09
N ASP A 36 -1.82 3.44 -5.02
CA ASP A 36 -2.14 4.79 -5.47
C ASP A 36 -2.01 5.78 -4.30
N SER A 37 -1.07 6.74 -4.40
CA SER A 37 -0.79 7.71 -3.34
C SER A 37 -1.51 9.03 -3.60
N PRO A 38 -2.32 9.54 -2.66
CA PRO A 38 -3.15 10.73 -2.87
C PRO A 38 -2.38 12.06 -2.88
N GLY A 39 -1.06 12.09 -2.65
CA GLY A 39 -0.31 13.33 -2.45
C GLY A 39 1.12 13.39 -3.01
N GLY A 40 1.54 12.41 -3.82
CA GLY A 40 2.90 12.37 -4.38
C GLY A 40 3.00 12.94 -5.80
N VAL A 41 4.19 13.42 -6.18
CA VAL A 41 4.56 13.70 -7.60
C VAL A 41 4.37 12.44 -8.46
N LEU A 42 4.64 11.27 -7.86
CA LEU A 42 4.30 9.96 -8.41
C LEU A 42 2.94 9.51 -7.87
N LYS A 43 1.99 9.28 -8.78
CA LYS A 43 0.64 8.85 -8.42
C LYS A 43 0.60 7.37 -7.97
N ARG A 44 1.46 6.51 -8.54
CA ARG A 44 1.41 5.06 -8.31
C ARG A 44 2.78 4.47 -8.01
N PHE A 45 2.79 3.50 -7.08
CA PHE A 45 3.98 2.79 -6.64
C PHE A 45 3.78 1.28 -6.80
N LEU A 46 4.77 0.62 -7.39
CA LEU A 46 4.90 -0.83 -7.35
C LEU A 46 5.73 -1.19 -6.11
N VAL A 47 5.11 -1.91 -5.17
CA VAL A 47 5.72 -2.31 -3.91
C VAL A 47 5.91 -3.82 -3.89
N PRO A 48 7.16 -4.32 -3.85
CA PRO A 48 7.43 -5.73 -3.62
C PRO A 48 6.95 -6.17 -2.23
N LYS A 49 6.23 -7.30 -2.15
CA LYS A 49 5.71 -7.82 -0.88
C LYS A 49 6.84 -8.14 0.10
N GLN A 50 7.99 -8.62 -0.39
CA GLN A 50 9.16 -8.90 0.44
C GLN A 50 9.84 -7.65 1.02
N SER A 51 9.56 -6.45 0.49
CA SER A 51 10.10 -5.20 1.06
C SER A 51 9.18 -4.58 2.10
N VAL A 52 8.02 -5.17 2.37
CA VAL A 52 7.06 -4.72 3.39
C VAL A 52 7.45 -5.31 4.74
N ALA A 53 7.81 -4.45 5.68
CA ALA A 53 8.06 -4.84 7.07
C ALA A 53 6.75 -4.94 7.86
N MET A 54 5.86 -3.96 7.69
CA MET A 54 4.57 -3.88 8.38
C MET A 54 3.58 -3.09 7.54
N MET A 55 2.29 -3.35 7.74
CA MET A 55 1.21 -2.63 7.08
C MET A 55 0.04 -2.40 8.03
N GLU A 56 -0.52 -1.20 7.98
CA GLU A 56 -1.67 -0.78 8.75
C GLU A 56 -2.80 -0.39 7.80
N ILE A 57 -4.02 -0.85 8.06
CA ILE A 57 -5.22 -0.41 7.35
C ILE A 57 -5.69 0.88 8.01
N LEU A 58 -5.76 1.95 7.22
CA LEU A 58 -6.22 3.25 7.69
C LEU A 58 -7.75 3.33 7.58
N PRO A 59 -8.43 3.96 8.56
CA PRO A 59 -9.85 4.22 8.47
C PRO A 59 -10.16 5.10 7.24
N GLU A 60 -11.25 4.80 6.53
CA GLU A 60 -11.74 5.68 5.47
C GLU A 60 -12.20 7.00 6.11
N VAL A 61 -11.50 8.08 5.80
CA VAL A 61 -11.95 9.42 6.16
C VAL A 61 -13.14 9.75 5.26
N ARG A 62 -14.36 9.50 5.75
CA ARG A 62 -15.58 10.02 5.13
C ARG A 62 -15.50 11.55 5.24
N ARG A 63 -15.31 12.23 4.10
CA ARG A 63 -15.54 13.67 4.00
C ARG A 63 -17.03 13.95 3.96
#